data_AF-A0A2U3C7U4-F1
#
_entry.id   AF-A0A2U3C7U4-F1
#
_cell.length_a   1.000
_cell.length_b   1.000
_cell.length_c   1.000
_cell.angle_alpha   90.00
_cell.angle_beta   90.00
_cell.angle_gamma   90.00
#
_symmetry.space_group_name_H-M   'P 1'
#
loop_
_entity.id
_entity.type
_entity.pdbx_description
1 polymer ?
#
loop_
_entity_poly.entity_id
_entity_poly.type
_entity_poly.pdbx_seq_one_letter_code
_entity_poly.pdbx_strand_id
1 'polypeptide(L)'
;MGELVQKASQQLTELVRGEIRLAQAEMKEKGKRYGKGGGLFGGAGLMGFLALEALVAAAIAGLAVPLPVWAAALIVTGALAVIAGVMALTGKKQVGRAAPPTPERAIESVKADVAEIKESAHR
;
A
#
# COMPACT_ATOMS: atom_id res chain seq x y z
N MET A 1 48.33 -11.19 -25.20
CA MET A 1 47.38 -11.55 -24.13
C MET A 1 46.81 -10.33 -23.40
N GLY A 2 47.61 -9.31 -23.05
CA GLY A 2 47.11 -8.10 -22.36
C GLY A 2 46.04 -7.29 -23.12
N GLU A 3 46.16 -7.16 -24.45
CA GLU A 3 45.23 -6.38 -25.28
C GLU A 3 43.80 -6.94 -25.35
N LEU A 4 43.66 -8.27 -25.35
CA LEU A 4 42.35 -8.95 -25.39
C LEU A 4 41.65 -8.86 -24.03
N VAL A 5 42.41 -9.00 -22.94
CA VAL A 5 41.90 -8.83 -21.57
C VAL A 5 41.46 -7.38 -21.35
N GLN A 6 42.21 -6.42 -21.88
CA GLN A 6 41.86 -5.00 -21.82
C GLN A 6 40.59 -4.70 -22.61
N LYS A 7 40.46 -5.20 -23.85
CA LYS A 7 39.23 -5.06 -24.66
C LYS A 7 38.00 -5.71 -24.01
N ALA A 8 38.13 -6.93 -23.47
CA ALA A 8 37.04 -7.62 -22.79
C ALA A 8 36.60 -6.86 -21.53
N SER A 9 37.53 -6.35 -20.73
CA SER A 9 37.23 -5.51 -19.55
C SER A 9 36.51 -4.22 -19.95
N GLN A 10 36.90 -3.62 -21.08
CA GLN A 10 36.29 -2.41 -21.61
C GLN A 10 34.87 -2.66 -22.13
N GLN A 11 34.64 -3.77 -22.83
CA GLN A 11 33.30 -4.19 -23.28
C GLN A 11 32.38 -4.55 -22.12
N LEU A 12 32.88 -5.24 -21.08
CA LEU A 12 32.12 -5.50 -19.87
C LEU A 12 31.72 -4.21 -19.15
N THR A 13 32.64 -3.24 -19.09
CA THR A 13 32.35 -1.91 -18.51
C THR A 13 31.29 -1.15 -19.30
N GLU A 14 31.34 -1.22 -20.64
CA GLU A 14 30.32 -0.63 -21.52
C GLU A 14 28.97 -1.33 -21.37
N LEU A 15 28.95 -2.67 -21.27
CA LEU A 15 27.73 -3.45 -21.08
C LEU A 15 27.05 -3.12 -19.75
N VAL A 16 27.82 -3.12 -18.65
CA VAL A 16 27.29 -2.76 -17.31
C VAL A 16 26.76 -1.33 -17.30
N ARG A 17 27.45 -0.38 -17.95
CA ARG A 17 26.94 1.00 -18.11
C ARG A 17 25.66 1.02 -18.95
N GLY A 18 25.55 0.18 -19.96
CA GLY A 18 24.35 0.01 -20.78
C GLY A 18 23.16 -0.50 -19.97
N GLU A 19 23.35 -1.55 -19.18
CA GLU A 19 22.30 -2.09 -18.30
C GLU A 19 21.87 -1.08 -17.23
N ILE A 20 22.81 -0.35 -16.62
CA ILE A 20 22.46 0.71 -15.66
C ILE A 20 21.60 1.79 -16.33
N ARG A 21 21.94 2.22 -17.56
CA ARG A 21 21.14 3.21 -18.30
C ARG A 21 19.77 2.66 -18.67
N LEU A 22 19.67 1.40 -19.06
CA LEU A 22 18.41 0.74 -19.38
C LEU A 22 17.53 0.63 -18.13
N ALA A 23 18.08 0.18 -17.01
CA ALA A 23 17.39 0.11 -15.73
C ALA A 23 16.91 1.49 -15.28
N GLN A 24 17.74 2.54 -15.44
CA GLN A 24 17.34 3.93 -15.16
C GLN A 24 16.16 4.38 -16.04
N ALA A 25 16.19 4.06 -17.33
CA ALA A 25 15.11 4.40 -18.26
C ALA A 25 13.80 3.67 -17.87
N GLU A 26 13.87 2.38 -17.58
CA GLU A 26 12.72 1.56 -17.18
C GLU A 26 12.15 2.02 -15.82
N MET A 27 13.02 2.34 -14.85
CA MET A 27 12.60 2.90 -13.56
C MET A 27 11.93 4.26 -13.72
N LYS A 28 12.42 5.12 -14.62
CA LYS A 28 11.81 6.43 -14.92
C LYS A 28 10.44 6.27 -15.57
N GLU A 29 10.30 5.32 -16.49
CA GLU A 29 9.03 5.04 -17.17
C GLU A 29 8.00 4.44 -16.20
N LYS A 30 8.41 3.44 -15.39
CA LYS A 30 7.60 2.89 -14.30
C LYS A 30 7.20 3.99 -13.32
N GLY A 31 8.17 4.78 -12.84
CA GLY A 31 7.95 5.89 -11.90
C GLY A 31 6.96 6.92 -12.44
N LYS A 32 7.00 7.26 -13.74
CA LYS A 32 6.04 8.18 -14.36
C LYS A 32 4.63 7.58 -14.40
N ARG A 33 4.50 6.28 -14.73
CA ARG A 33 3.20 5.59 -14.76
C ARG A 33 2.60 5.46 -13.35
N TYR A 34 3.40 5.05 -12.37
CA TYR A 34 2.98 4.97 -10.96
C TYR A 34 2.71 6.36 -10.36
N GLY A 35 3.51 7.37 -10.71
CA GLY A 35 3.33 8.74 -10.23
C GLY A 35 2.05 9.38 -10.78
N LYS A 36 1.75 9.21 -12.07
CA LYS A 36 0.49 9.70 -12.65
C LYS A 36 -0.72 8.95 -12.10
N GLY A 37 -0.62 7.62 -11.97
CA GLY A 37 -1.69 6.80 -11.38
C GLY A 37 -1.93 7.12 -9.91
N GLY A 38 -0.87 7.22 -9.11
CA GLY A 38 -0.93 7.59 -7.70
C GLY A 38 -1.44 9.01 -7.49
N GLY A 39 -1.02 9.97 -8.32
CA GLY A 39 -1.52 11.34 -8.28
C GLY A 39 -3.01 11.45 -8.63
N LEU A 40 -3.47 10.74 -9.67
CA LEU A 40 -4.89 10.70 -10.03
C LEU A 40 -5.73 10.00 -8.95
N PHE A 41 -5.24 8.90 -8.38
CA PHE A 41 -5.95 8.20 -7.31
C PHE A 41 -6.00 9.02 -6.03
N GLY A 42 -4.91 9.71 -5.68
CA GLY A 42 -4.89 10.66 -4.56
C GLY A 42 -5.85 11.82 -4.78
N GLY A 43 -5.86 12.41 -5.98
CA GLY A 43 -6.81 13.45 -6.36
C GLY A 43 -8.27 12.98 -6.33
N ALA A 44 -8.54 11.78 -6.83
CA ALA A 44 -9.88 11.18 -6.76
C ALA A 44 -10.31 10.91 -5.32
N GLY A 45 -9.40 10.48 -4.45
CA GLY A 45 -9.66 10.31 -3.02
C GLY A 45 -10.03 11.63 -2.34
N LEU A 46 -9.28 12.70 -2.61
CA LEU A 46 -9.57 14.04 -2.08
C LEU A 46 -10.91 14.58 -2.60
N MET A 47 -11.16 14.48 -3.91
CA MET A 47 -12.43 14.93 -4.51
C MET A 47 -13.62 14.10 -3.99
N GLY A 48 -13.44 12.79 -3.84
CA GLY A 48 -14.44 11.91 -3.23
C GLY A 48 -14.73 12.28 -1.78
N PHE A 49 -13.70 12.63 -1.00
CA PHE A 49 -13.86 13.09 0.37
C PHE A 49 -14.67 14.41 0.44
N LEU A 50 -14.32 15.40 -0.37
CA LEU A 50 -15.07 16.66 -0.45
C LEU A 50 -16.52 16.44 -0.93
N ALA A 51 -16.73 15.54 -1.89
CA ALA A 51 -18.08 15.18 -2.33
C ALA A 51 -18.91 14.53 -1.21
N LEU A 52 -18.30 13.70 -0.37
CA LEU A 52 -18.96 13.12 0.81
C LEU A 52 -19.32 14.21 1.83
N GLU A 53 -18.44 15.16 2.11
CA GLU A 53 -18.76 16.30 2.99
C GLU A 53 -19.93 17.13 2.45
N ALA A 54 -19.95 17.41 1.14
CA ALA A 54 -21.05 18.11 0.49
C ALA A 54 -22.37 17.33 0.57
N LEU A 55 -22.33 15.99 0.44
CA LEU A 55 -23.51 15.14 0.62
C LEU A 55 -24.03 15.16 2.07
N VAL A 56 -23.14 15.15 3.06
CA VAL A 56 -23.51 15.29 4.47
C VAL A 56 -24.21 16.64 4.70
N ALA A 57 -23.62 17.72 4.20
CA ALA A 57 -24.21 19.06 4.29
C ALA A 57 -25.59 19.14 3.60
N ALA A 58 -25.73 18.55 2.41
CA ALA A 58 -26.99 18.49 1.68
C ALA A 58 -28.06 17.68 2.43
N ALA A 59 -27.69 16.55 3.04
CA ALA A 59 -28.59 15.74 3.84
C ALA A 59 -29.10 16.51 5.07
N ILE A 60 -28.21 17.23 5.76
CA ILE A 60 -28.58 18.08 6.90
C ILE A 60 -29.52 19.19 6.44
N ALA A 61 -29.18 19.90 5.35
CA ALA A 61 -30.00 20.98 4.82
C ALA A 61 -31.40 20.50 4.39
N GLY A 62 -31.49 19.34 3.74
CA GLY A 62 -32.77 18.74 3.33
C GLY A 62 -33.64 18.36 4.53
N LEU A 63 -33.05 17.76 5.57
CA LEU A 63 -33.76 17.43 6.81
C LEU A 63 -34.12 18.67 7.64
N ALA A 64 -33.37 19.76 7.50
CA ALA A 64 -33.62 21.02 8.19
C ALA A 64 -34.81 21.81 7.61
N VAL A 65 -35.45 21.35 6.52
CA VAL A 65 -36.67 21.98 5.99
C VAL A 65 -37.84 21.85 6.99
N PRO A 66 -38.16 20.64 7.51
CA PRO A 66 -39.17 20.48 8.56
C PRO A 66 -38.61 20.47 10.00
N LEU A 67 -37.28 20.39 10.20
CA LEU A 67 -36.65 20.24 11.52
C LEU A 67 -35.69 21.39 11.84
N PRO A 68 -35.44 21.71 13.11
CA PRO A 68 -34.34 22.59 13.46
C PRO A 68 -32.99 21.97 13.06
N VAL A 69 -32.06 22.81 12.61
CA VAL A 69 -30.74 22.40 12.07
C VAL A 69 -29.99 21.47 13.02
N TRP A 70 -30.05 21.71 14.33
CA TRP A 70 -29.37 20.87 15.33
C TRP A 70 -29.93 19.43 15.34
N ALA A 71 -31.24 19.24 15.19
CA ALA A 71 -31.86 17.92 15.18
C ALA A 71 -31.51 17.18 13.87
N ALA A 72 -31.56 17.87 12.74
CA ALA A 72 -31.14 17.32 11.45
C ALA A 72 -29.67 16.87 11.49
N ALA A 73 -28.76 17.70 12.04
CA ALA A 73 -27.36 17.38 12.20
C ALA A 73 -27.13 16.15 13.09
N LEU A 74 -27.85 16.03 14.22
CA LEU A 74 -27.75 14.86 15.10
C LEU A 74 -28.24 13.57 14.43
N ILE A 75 -29.33 13.64 13.66
CA ILE A 75 -29.85 12.46 12.93
C ILE A 75 -28.83 11.97 11.91
N VAL A 76 -28.30 12.87 11.08
CA VAL A 76 -27.29 12.51 10.06
C VAL A 76 -26.02 11.97 10.72
N THR A 77 -25.55 12.63 11.78
CA THR A 77 -24.37 12.19 12.54
C THR A 77 -24.59 10.81 13.16
N GLY A 78 -25.76 10.56 13.75
CA GLY A 78 -26.12 9.26 14.32
C GLY A 78 -26.13 8.16 13.26
N ALA A 79 -26.70 8.41 12.09
CA ALA A 79 -26.71 7.46 10.97
C ALA A 79 -25.27 7.14 10.50
N LEU A 80 -24.43 8.16 10.33
CA LEU A 80 -23.02 7.97 9.96
C LEU A 80 -22.23 7.22 11.03
N ALA A 81 -22.48 7.50 12.32
CA ALA A 81 -21.83 6.80 13.43
C ALA A 81 -22.20 5.31 13.46
N VAL A 82 -23.44 4.95 13.15
CA VAL A 82 -23.86 3.55 13.02
C VAL A 82 -23.11 2.88 11.86
N ILE A 83 -23.06 3.51 10.68
CA ILE A 83 -22.33 2.98 9.52
C ILE A 83 -20.84 2.81 9.85
N ALA A 84 -20.21 3.82 10.47
CA ALA A 84 -18.82 3.78 10.90
C ALA A 84 -18.57 2.66 11.93
N GLY A 85 -19.47 2.48 12.90
CA GLY A 85 -19.41 1.39 13.87
C GLY A 85 -19.47 0.02 13.19
N VAL A 86 -20.38 -0.18 12.23
CA VAL A 86 -20.45 -1.42 11.45
C VAL A 86 -19.16 -1.66 10.68
N MET A 87 -18.63 -0.66 9.96
CA MET A 87 -17.38 -0.77 9.22
C MET A 87 -16.19 -1.08 10.14
N ALA A 88 -16.11 -0.45 11.31
CA ALA A 88 -15.04 -0.69 12.29
C ALA A 88 -15.12 -2.12 12.83
N LEU A 89 -16.31 -2.61 13.15
CA LEU A 89 -16.52 -3.98 13.63
C LEU A 89 -16.23 -5.03 12.57
N THR A 90 -16.65 -4.83 11.32
CA THR A 90 -16.35 -5.75 10.21
C THR A 90 -14.86 -5.71 9.85
N GLY A 91 -14.25 -4.52 9.81
CA GLY A 91 -12.81 -4.35 9.62
C GLY A 91 -12.00 -5.08 10.68
N LYS A 92 -12.35 -4.89 11.97
CA LYS A 92 -11.71 -5.62 13.09
C LYS A 92 -11.84 -7.13 12.96
N LYS A 93 -13.00 -7.63 12.53
CA LYS A 93 -13.21 -9.07 12.28
C LYS A 93 -12.36 -9.59 11.12
N GLN A 94 -12.19 -8.81 10.05
CA GLN A 94 -11.37 -9.22 8.91
C GLN A 94 -9.88 -9.21 9.27
N VAL A 95 -9.41 -8.17 9.96
CA VAL A 95 -8.03 -8.11 10.46
C VAL A 95 -7.76 -9.22 11.47
N GLY A 96 -8.70 -9.52 12.37
CA GLY A 96 -8.56 -10.62 13.33
C GLY A 96 -8.68 -12.02 12.73
N ARG A 97 -9.21 -12.15 11.49
CA ARG A 97 -9.30 -13.43 10.76
C ARG A 97 -8.18 -13.62 9.74
N ALA A 98 -7.46 -12.56 9.38
CA ALA A 98 -6.20 -12.72 8.68
C ALA A 98 -5.27 -13.54 9.59
N ALA A 99 -4.74 -14.63 9.05
CA ALA A 99 -3.86 -15.61 9.72
C ALA A 99 -2.82 -14.92 10.63
N PRO A 100 -2.34 -15.57 11.69
CA PRO A 100 -1.49 -14.93 12.68
C PRO A 100 -0.35 -14.16 12.00
N PRO A 101 -0.05 -12.93 12.45
CA PRO A 101 0.94 -12.04 11.82
C PRO A 101 2.35 -12.65 11.77
N THR A 102 2.56 -13.76 12.46
CA THR A 102 3.77 -14.57 12.43
C THR A 102 3.69 -15.63 11.33
N PRO A 103 4.60 -15.64 10.35
CA PRO A 103 4.70 -16.70 9.35
C PRO A 103 5.24 -17.97 10.01
N GLU A 104 4.37 -18.74 10.65
CA GLU A 104 4.70 -19.92 11.45
C GLU A 104 5.62 -20.89 10.68
N ARG A 105 5.31 -21.15 9.42
CA ARG A 105 6.13 -22.01 8.54
C ARG A 105 7.52 -21.47 8.25
N ALA A 106 7.67 -20.15 8.11
CA ALA A 106 8.97 -19.52 7.88
C ALA A 106 9.82 -19.52 9.16
N ILE A 107 9.18 -19.39 10.33
CA ILE A 107 9.85 -19.52 11.62
C ILE A 107 10.28 -20.98 11.85
N GLU A 108 9.45 -21.94 11.45
CA GLU A 108 9.75 -23.37 11.55
C GLU A 108 10.92 -23.78 10.64
N SER A 109 10.95 -23.29 9.40
CA SER A 109 12.06 -23.57 8.46
C SER A 109 13.37 -22.97 8.97
N VAL A 110 13.37 -21.73 9.44
CA VAL A 110 14.58 -21.10 10.03
C VAL A 110 15.05 -21.84 11.28
N LYS A 111 14.14 -22.35 12.12
CA LYS A 111 14.51 -23.18 13.27
C LYS A 111 15.16 -24.50 12.84
N ALA A 112 14.66 -25.12 11.78
CA ALA A 112 15.23 -26.36 11.23
C ALA A 112 16.64 -26.10 10.66
N ASP A 113 16.81 -25.05 9.86
CA ASP A 113 18.11 -24.68 9.29
C ASP A 113 19.16 -24.39 10.39
N VAL A 114 18.76 -23.71 11.46
CA VAL A 114 19.63 -23.43 12.61
C VAL A 114 20.01 -24.71 13.36
N ALA A 115 19.09 -25.67 13.49
CA ALA A 115 19.36 -26.95 14.14
C ALA A 115 20.38 -27.78 13.33
N GLU A 116 20.23 -27.81 12.00
CA GLU A 116 21.14 -28.52 11.09
C GLU A 116 22.55 -27.93 11.10
N ILE A 117 22.67 -26.60 11.12
CA ILE A 117 23.98 -25.91 11.27
C ILE A 117 24.62 -26.25 12.62
N LYS A 118 23.83 -26.32 13.70
CA LYS A 118 24.33 -26.62 15.04
C LYS A 118 24.80 -28.07 15.19
N GLU A 119 24.13 -29.01 14.53
CA GLU A 119 24.55 -30.41 14.46
C GLU A 119 25.82 -30.58 13.63
N SER A 120 25.92 -29.87 12.50
CA SER A 120 27.09 -29.87 11.61
C SER A 120 28.35 -29.29 12.26
N ALA A 121 28.20 -28.35 13.21
CA ALA A 121 29.32 -27.75 13.94
C ALA A 121 29.79 -28.57 15.16
N HIS A 122 29.06 -29.62 15.54
CA HIS A 122 29.39 -30.49 16.67
C HIS A 122 30.01 -31.85 16.27
N ARG A 123 30.08 -32.14 14.96
CA ARG A 123 30.89 -33.22 14.38
C ARG A 123 32.28 -32.70 13.99
#